data_AF-A0A536S0I3-F1
#
_entry.id   AF-A0A536S0I3-F1
#
_cell.length_a   1.000
_cell.length_b   1.000
_cell.length_c   1.000
_cell.angle_alpha   90.00
_cell.angle_beta   90.00
_cell.angle_gamma   90.00
#
_symmetry.space_group_name_H-M   'P 1'
#
loop_
_entity.id
_entity.type
_entity.pdbx_description
1 polymer ?
#
loop_
_entity_poly.entity_id
_entity_poly.type
_entity_poly.pdbx_seq_one_letter_code
_entity_poly.pdbx_strand_id
1 'polypeptide(L)'
;MRDFRTSRGRGRLMKLHFGQPAYHFEAWHHTGAGRLEVGLHFEASAAENQAAFEFFRSRMVEVKASLPRAELEPWDRGWSRLYETLPATRLDDEVLRRTVDCITDYVVTLQPLLDEFLRSRDENS
;
A
#
# COMPACT_ATOMS: atom_id res chain seq x y z
N MET A 1 -13.92 7.76 -10.15
CA MET A 1 -13.19 7.28 -8.96
C MET A 1 -14.08 6.26 -8.28
N ARG A 2 -13.59 5.05 -7.96
CA ARG A 2 -14.38 4.07 -7.20
C ARG A 2 -14.62 4.61 -5.78
N ASP A 3 -15.74 4.26 -5.17
CA ASP A 3 -15.95 4.53 -3.75
C ASP A 3 -14.88 3.81 -2.92
N PHE A 4 -14.36 4.51 -1.92
CA PHE A 4 -13.37 3.95 -1.01
C PHE A 4 -14.02 3.55 0.31
N ARG A 5 -13.42 2.56 0.98
CA ARG A 5 -13.79 2.18 2.34
C ARG A 5 -12.57 2.28 3.24
N THR A 6 -12.77 2.84 4.42
CA THR A 6 -11.74 2.91 5.47
C THR A 6 -12.10 2.01 6.65
N SER A 7 -11.09 1.42 7.28
CA SER A 7 -11.25 0.76 8.57
C SER A 7 -10.09 1.10 9.50
N ARG A 8 -10.35 1.04 10.82
CA ARG A 8 -9.29 1.15 11.83
C ARG A 8 -8.84 -0.25 12.23
N GLY A 9 -7.53 -0.47 12.25
CA GLY A 9 -6.94 -1.70 12.74
C GLY A 9 -6.64 -1.65 14.24
N ARG A 10 -5.91 -2.67 14.74
CA ARG A 10 -5.34 -2.60 16.09
C ARG A 10 -4.20 -1.59 16.12
N GLY A 11 -4.10 -0.83 17.21
CA GLY A 11 -3.10 0.22 17.36
C GLY A 11 -3.42 1.45 16.51
N ARG A 12 -2.37 2.15 16.06
CA ARG A 12 -2.48 3.38 15.26
C ARG A 12 -2.40 3.05 13.76
N LEU A 13 -3.32 2.21 13.31
CA LEU A 13 -3.40 1.67 11.95
C LEU A 13 -4.71 2.11 11.27
N MET A 14 -4.59 2.69 10.09
CA MET A 14 -5.69 2.97 9.17
C MET A 14 -5.51 2.13 7.91
N LYS A 15 -6.60 1.49 7.46
CA LYS A 15 -6.66 0.80 6.16
C LYS A 15 -7.64 1.51 5.22
N LEU A 16 -7.35 1.51 3.92
CA LEU A 16 -8.14 2.10 2.84
C LEU A 16 -8.17 1.16 1.63
N HIS A 17 -9.33 0.87 1.04
CA HIS A 17 -9.40 0.08 -0.20
C HIS A 17 -10.50 0.55 -1.15
N PHE A 18 -10.33 0.27 -2.45
CA PHE A 18 -11.22 0.67 -3.54
C PHE A 18 -11.93 -0.54 -4.18
N GLY A 19 -12.58 -1.35 -3.33
CA GLY A 19 -13.44 -2.47 -3.73
C GLY A 19 -12.92 -3.86 -3.36
N GLN A 20 -11.60 -4.09 -3.33
CA GLN A 20 -11.02 -5.39 -2.95
C GLN A 20 -10.25 -5.29 -1.62
N PRO A 21 -10.82 -5.72 -0.47
CA PRO A 21 -10.17 -5.58 0.84
C PRO A 21 -8.80 -6.26 0.95
N ALA A 22 -8.55 -7.32 0.16
CA ALA A 22 -7.26 -8.01 0.15
C ALA A 22 -6.13 -7.18 -0.46
N TYR A 23 -6.45 -6.10 -1.19
CA TYR A 23 -5.51 -5.15 -1.77
C TYR A 23 -5.85 -3.75 -1.23
N HIS A 24 -5.10 -3.30 -0.23
CA HIS A 24 -5.45 -2.09 0.53
C HIS A 24 -4.24 -1.26 0.88
N PHE A 25 -4.46 0.05 0.97
CA PHE A 25 -3.47 0.98 1.49
C PHE A 25 -3.51 0.98 3.01
N GLU A 26 -2.35 1.13 3.63
CA GLU A 26 -2.20 1.31 5.06
C GLU A 26 -1.45 2.61 5.38
N ALA A 27 -1.84 3.22 6.50
CA ALA A 27 -1.00 4.14 7.25
C ALA A 27 -0.86 3.61 8.68
N TRP A 28 0.34 3.21 9.08
CA TRP A 28 0.59 2.58 10.36
C TRP A 28 1.70 3.26 11.15
N HIS A 29 1.34 3.85 12.30
CA HIS A 29 2.34 4.37 13.24
C HIS A 29 2.90 3.27 14.14
N HIS A 30 4.17 2.93 13.90
CA HIS A 30 4.95 2.02 14.75
C HIS A 30 5.63 2.81 15.87
N THR A 31 4.88 3.17 16.91
CA THR A 31 5.38 4.00 18.03
C THR A 31 6.72 3.51 18.60
N GLY A 32 6.88 2.20 18.81
CA GLY A 32 8.11 1.63 19.36
C GLY A 32 9.33 1.74 18.46
N ALA A 33 9.13 1.88 17.14
CA ALA A 33 10.19 2.05 16.15
C ALA A 33 10.35 3.51 15.68
N GLY A 34 9.55 4.44 16.22
CA GLY A 34 9.59 5.86 15.87
C GLY A 34 9.38 6.15 14.39
N ARG A 35 8.57 5.33 13.70
CA ARG A 35 8.30 5.47 12.27
C ARG A 35 6.81 5.29 11.94
N LEU A 36 6.40 5.88 10.83
CA LEU A 36 5.10 5.67 10.22
C LEU A 36 5.31 5.00 8.87
N GLU A 37 4.60 3.92 8.63
CA GLU A 37 4.58 3.21 7.36
C GLU A 37 3.39 3.66 6.52
N VAL A 38 3.62 3.87 5.22
CA VAL A 38 2.58 4.02 4.21
C VAL A 38 2.84 2.98 3.13
N GLY A 39 1.83 2.22 2.73
CA GLY A 39 2.02 1.21 1.71
C GLY A 39 0.74 0.64 1.14
N LEU A 40 0.87 -0.03 0.00
CA LEU A 40 -0.13 -0.90 -0.59
C LEU A 40 0.19 -2.36 -0.22
N HIS A 41 -0.76 -3.04 0.42
CA HIS A 41 -0.60 -4.37 0.99
C HIS A 41 -1.39 -5.40 0.17
N PHE A 42 -0.76 -6.55 -0.08
CA PHE A 42 -1.33 -7.71 -0.77
C PHE A 42 -1.52 -8.84 0.24
N GLU A 43 -2.75 -8.98 0.72
CA GLU A 43 -3.16 -9.94 1.76
C GLU A 43 -4.21 -10.94 1.22
N ALA A 44 -4.10 -11.30 -0.07
CA ALA A 44 -4.95 -12.29 -0.73
C ALA A 44 -4.40 -13.73 -0.54
N SER A 45 -4.84 -14.69 -1.36
CA SER A 45 -4.24 -16.02 -1.37
C SER A 45 -2.78 -15.97 -1.85
N ALA A 46 -1.97 -17.00 -1.54
CA ALA A 46 -0.55 -17.03 -1.92
C ALA A 46 -0.33 -16.90 -3.44
N ALA A 47 -1.17 -17.55 -4.25
CA ALA A 47 -1.08 -17.47 -5.71
C ALA A 47 -1.41 -16.05 -6.20
N GLU A 48 -2.44 -15.43 -5.64
CA GLU A 48 -2.85 -14.06 -5.98
C GLU A 48 -1.82 -13.01 -5.55
N ASN A 49 -1.21 -13.17 -4.37
CA ASN A 49 -0.14 -12.29 -3.90
C ASN A 49 1.11 -12.44 -4.76
N GLN A 50 1.48 -13.65 -5.17
CA GLN A 50 2.61 -13.86 -6.08
C GLN A 50 2.35 -13.19 -7.44
N ALA A 51 1.14 -13.33 -7.99
CA ALA A 51 0.77 -12.67 -9.24
C ALA A 51 0.84 -11.14 -9.13
N ALA A 52 0.33 -10.57 -8.03
CA ALA A 52 0.42 -9.13 -7.77
C ALA A 52 1.88 -8.69 -7.60
N PHE A 53 2.68 -9.45 -6.86
CA PHE A 53 4.11 -9.17 -6.67
C PHE A 53 4.86 -9.12 -8.00
N GLU A 54 4.67 -10.11 -8.88
CA GLU A 54 5.31 -10.13 -10.20
C GLU A 54 4.85 -8.98 -11.10
N PHE A 55 3.55 -8.66 -11.08
CA PHE A 55 3.00 -7.52 -11.80
C PHE A 55 3.69 -6.21 -11.37
N PHE A 56 3.70 -5.91 -10.06
CA PHE A 56 4.32 -4.69 -9.56
C PHE A 56 5.84 -4.69 -9.71
N ARG A 57 6.51 -5.84 -9.57
CA ARG A 57 7.94 -5.99 -9.80
C ARG A 57 8.33 -5.54 -11.21
N SER A 58 7.53 -5.89 -12.21
CA SER A 58 7.74 -5.47 -13.60
C SER A 58 7.53 -3.96 -13.84
N ARG A 59 6.80 -3.28 -12.93
CA ARG A 59 6.49 -1.85 -13.00
C ARG A 59 7.29 -0.99 -12.03
N MET A 60 8.24 -1.56 -11.28
CA MET A 60 8.96 -0.80 -10.25
C MET A 60 9.75 0.41 -10.79
N VAL A 61 10.19 0.39 -12.05
CA VAL A 61 10.82 1.56 -12.67
C VAL A 61 9.82 2.71 -12.82
N GLU A 62 8.61 2.42 -13.31
CA GLU A 62 7.51 3.37 -13.43
C GLU A 62 7.07 3.90 -12.05
N VAL A 63 6.92 2.99 -11.08
CA VAL A 63 6.57 3.34 -9.70
C VAL A 63 7.62 4.26 -9.08
N LYS A 64 8.91 3.92 -9.18
CA LYS A 64 9.98 4.74 -8.58
C LYS A 64 10.16 6.11 -9.23
N ALA A 65 9.63 6.33 -10.44
CA ALA A 65 9.61 7.66 -11.04
C ALA A 65 8.71 8.64 -10.28
N SER A 66 7.62 8.15 -9.66
CA SER A 66 6.69 8.95 -8.86
C SER A 66 6.88 8.77 -7.36
N LEU A 67 7.24 7.57 -6.92
CA LEU A 67 7.44 7.16 -5.52
C LEU A 67 8.87 6.65 -5.33
N PRO A 68 9.89 7.53 -5.31
CA PRO A 68 11.31 7.12 -5.35
C PRO A 68 11.75 6.30 -4.13
N ARG A 69 11.01 6.39 -3.02
CA ARG A 69 11.28 5.69 -1.76
C ARG A 69 10.50 4.38 -1.61
N ALA A 70 9.61 4.09 -2.55
CA ALA A 70 8.80 2.88 -2.50
C ALA A 70 9.68 1.63 -2.68
N GLU A 71 9.51 0.67 -1.79
CA GLU A 71 10.13 -0.65 -1.89
C GLU A 71 9.04 -1.71 -1.99
N LEU A 72 9.25 -2.70 -2.86
CA LEU A 72 8.39 -3.86 -3.03
C LEU A 72 9.08 -5.07 -2.37
N GLU A 73 8.45 -5.65 -1.35
CA GLU A 73 9.02 -6.78 -0.61
C GLU A 73 7.98 -7.86 -0.28
N PRO A 74 8.40 -9.13 -0.23
CA PRO A 74 7.63 -10.16 0.46
C PRO A 74 7.43 -9.80 1.93
N TRP A 75 6.24 -10.09 2.43
CA TRP A 75 5.84 -9.85 3.81
C TRP A 75 5.18 -11.11 4.39
N ASP A 76 5.11 -11.18 5.72
CA ASP A 76 4.63 -12.31 6.52
C ASP A 76 3.58 -13.21 5.85
N ARG A 77 3.65 -14.53 6.07
CA ARG A 77 2.65 -15.53 5.61
C ARG A 77 2.36 -15.54 4.09
N GLY A 78 3.34 -15.18 3.26
CA GLY A 78 3.19 -15.16 1.80
C GLY A 78 2.40 -13.95 1.30
N TRP A 79 2.30 -12.91 2.13
CA TRP A 79 1.84 -11.59 1.73
C TRP A 79 2.99 -10.84 1.07
N SER A 80 2.69 -9.68 0.53
CA SER A 80 3.72 -8.74 0.08
C SER A 80 3.17 -7.32 0.15
N ARG A 81 4.08 -6.35 0.09
CA ARG A 81 3.71 -4.95 0.20
C ARG A 81 4.64 -4.08 -0.63
N LEU A 82 4.08 -2.99 -1.11
CA LEU A 82 4.81 -1.89 -1.72
C LEU A 82 4.68 -0.69 -0.79
N TYR A 83 5.77 -0.30 -0.12
CA TYR A 83 5.70 0.57 1.06
C TYR A 83 6.87 1.54 1.14
N GLU A 84 6.72 2.58 1.94
CA GLU A 84 7.81 3.40 2.45
C GLU A 84 7.58 3.76 3.92
N THR A 85 8.61 4.29 4.57
CA THR A 85 8.51 4.73 5.97
C THR A 85 8.94 6.18 6.13
N LEU A 86 8.28 6.89 7.04
CA LEU A 86 8.57 8.25 7.45
C LEU A 86 9.01 8.26 8.91
N PRO A 87 10.00 9.09 9.32
CA PRO A 87 10.28 9.31 10.73
C PRO A 87 9.04 9.86 11.45
N ALA A 88 8.65 9.23 12.55
CA ALA A 88 7.48 9.57 13.34
C ALA A 88 7.66 9.09 14.79
N THR A 89 8.51 9.75 15.57
CA THR A 89 8.66 9.45 17.00
C THR A 89 7.39 9.76 17.79
N ARG A 90 6.62 10.74 17.34
CA ARG A 90 5.30 11.13 17.86
C ARG A 90 4.36 11.39 16.70
N LEU A 91 3.05 11.16 16.91
CA LEU A 91 2.02 11.66 16.01
C LEU A 91 1.67 13.09 16.40
N ASP A 92 2.21 14.04 15.66
CA ASP A 92 1.81 15.44 15.69
C ASP A 92 1.32 15.87 14.30
N ASP A 93 0.87 17.12 14.20
CA ASP A 93 0.20 17.64 13.01
C ASP A 93 1.11 17.60 11.77
N GLU A 94 2.43 17.75 11.95
CA GLU A 94 3.39 17.68 10.84
C GLU A 94 3.55 16.24 10.34
N VAL A 95 3.64 15.25 11.24
CA VAL A 95 3.64 13.85 10.83
C VAL A 95 2.32 13.50 10.13
N LEU A 96 1.19 13.94 10.66
CA LEU A 96 -0.12 13.69 10.04
C LEU A 96 -0.20 14.29 8.63
N ARG A 97 0.23 15.54 8.45
CA ARG A 97 0.24 16.20 7.14
C ARG A 97 1.10 15.43 6.13
N ARG A 98 2.33 15.07 6.52
CA ARG A 98 3.24 14.29 5.66
C ARG A 98 2.69 12.90 5.35
N THR A 99 1.98 12.27 6.29
CA THR A 99 1.30 11.00 6.04
C THR A 99 0.17 11.14 5.05
N VAL A 100 -0.63 12.21 5.14
CA VAL A 100 -1.71 12.49 4.18
C VAL A 100 -1.14 12.72 2.78
N ASP A 101 -0.07 13.51 2.66
CA ASP A 101 0.60 13.75 1.38
C ASP A 101 1.12 12.41 0.80
N CYS A 102 1.84 11.63 1.60
CA CYS A 102 2.41 10.34 1.19
C CYS A 102 1.34 9.31 0.78
N ILE A 103 0.28 9.12 1.56
CA ILE A 103 -0.78 8.17 1.19
C ILE A 103 -1.55 8.64 -0.05
N THR A 104 -1.68 9.95 -0.26
CA THR A 104 -2.28 10.51 -1.48
C THR A 104 -1.43 10.17 -2.69
N ASP A 105 -0.11 10.37 -2.62
CA ASP A 105 0.82 10.02 -3.69
C ASP A 105 0.79 8.51 -4.00
N TYR A 106 0.72 7.67 -2.96
CA TYR A 106 0.57 6.22 -3.08
C TYR A 106 -0.73 5.84 -3.79
N VAL A 107 -1.86 6.40 -3.37
CA VAL A 107 -3.17 6.11 -3.98
C VAL A 107 -3.19 6.55 -5.45
N VAL A 108 -2.75 7.77 -5.74
CA VAL A 108 -2.74 8.32 -7.10
C VAL A 108 -1.84 7.52 -8.03
N THR A 109 -0.68 7.09 -7.55
CA THR A 109 0.29 6.32 -8.35
C THR A 109 -0.11 4.87 -8.52
N LEU A 110 -0.54 4.21 -7.44
CA LEU A 110 -0.66 2.74 -7.42
C LEU A 110 -2.08 2.23 -7.67
N GLN A 111 -3.13 3.00 -7.37
CA GLN A 111 -4.49 2.55 -7.60
C GLN A 111 -4.77 2.25 -9.09
N PRO A 112 -4.32 3.07 -10.07
CA PRO A 112 -4.51 2.75 -11.48
C PRO A 112 -3.83 1.43 -11.90
N LEU A 113 -2.62 1.18 -11.39
CA LEU A 113 -1.87 -0.05 -11.64
C LEU A 113 -2.54 -1.27 -10.99
N LEU A 114 -3.06 -1.11 -9.78
CA LEU A 114 -3.83 -2.15 -9.11
C LEU A 114 -5.12 -2.46 -9.88
N ASP A 115 -5.82 -1.44 -10.38
CA ASP A 115 -7.02 -1.63 -11.20
C ASP A 115 -6.69 -2.37 -12.52
N GLU A 116 -5.54 -2.11 -13.13
CA GLU A 116 -5.04 -2.85 -14.30
C GLU A 116 -4.79 -4.32 -13.97
N PHE A 117 -4.06 -4.59 -12.89
CA PHE A 117 -3.81 -5.95 -12.42
C PHE A 117 -5.13 -6.71 -12.18
N LEU A 118 -6.06 -6.13 -11.43
CA LEU A 118 -7.34 -6.76 -11.13
C LEU A 118 -8.16 -7.07 -12.38
N ARG A 119 -8.19 -6.17 -13.38
CA ARG A 119 -8.86 -6.44 -14.66
C ARG A 119 -8.20 -7.61 -15.40
N SER A 120 -6.87 -7.62 -15.51
CA SER A 120 -6.13 -8.69 -16.20
C SER A 120 -6.30 -10.06 -15.55
N ARG A 121 -6.50 -10.09 -14.22
CA ARG A 121 -6.79 -11.31 -13.46
C ARG A 121 -8.20 -11.82 -13.75
N ASP A 122 -9.19 -10.93 -13.74
CA ASP A 122 -10.59 -11.28 -13.95
C ASP A 122 -10.85 -11.73 -15.41
N GLU A 123 -10.09 -11.22 -16.39
CA GLU A 123 -10.13 -11.68 -17.80
C GLU A 123 -9.50 -13.07 -18.02
N ASN A 124 -8.60 -13.48 -17.13
CA ASN A 124 -7.87 -14.76 -17.20
C ASN A 124 -8.40 -15.84 -16.25
N SER A 125 -9.55 -15.58 -15.58
CA SER A 125 -10.22 -16.51 -14.65
C SER A 125 -11.40 -17.21 -15.30
#